data_AF-A0A4R0RIF3-F1
#
_entry.id   AF-A0A4R0RIF3-F1
#
_cell.length_a   1.000
_cell.length_b   1.000
_cell.length_c   1.000
_cell.angle_alpha   90.00
_cell.angle_beta   90.00
_cell.angle_gamma   90.00
#
_symmetry.space_group_name_H-M   'P 1'
#
loop_
_entity.id
_entity.type
_entity.pdbx_description
1 polymer ?
#
loop_
_entity_poly.entity_id
_entity_poly.type
_entity_poly.pdbx_seq_one_letter_code
_entity_poly.pdbx_strand_id
1 'polypeptide(L)'
;MLRCRTDQHILDFPSCHRIAMNVPTVQKALHLTARAGPYEVVNIEVPKLDAGEVLIRIEATALNPGDWKVRFLPQFAGLIKEYPVIQGMDAAGVIVALGDGVIKHRIGDKV
;
A
#
# COMPACT_ATOMS: atom_id res chain seq x y z
N MET A 1 28.20 23.93 -2.26
CA MET A 1 27.99 23.46 -3.64
C MET A 1 26.70 22.65 -3.65
N LEU A 2 25.55 23.29 -3.88
CA LEU A 2 24.27 22.65 -4.17
C LEU A 2 23.65 23.51 -5.28
N ARG A 3 23.59 22.97 -6.49
CA ARG A 3 22.80 23.54 -7.58
C ARG A 3 21.61 22.60 -7.77
N CYS A 4 20.41 23.12 -7.57
CA CYS A 4 19.29 22.78 -8.43
C CYS A 4 18.76 24.12 -8.95
N ARG A 5 18.96 24.33 -10.25
CA ARG A 5 18.50 25.49 -10.99
C ARG A 5 17.41 24.97 -11.91
N THR A 6 16.16 25.33 -11.63
CA THR A 6 15.07 25.35 -12.59
C THR A 6 14.18 26.53 -12.25
N ASP A 7 13.80 27.25 -13.29
CA ASP A 7 13.39 28.65 -13.29
C ASP A 7 12.18 29.00 -12.42
N GLN A 8 12.34 30.13 -11.72
CA GLN A 8 11.37 31.18 -11.38
C GLN A 8 9.88 30.77 -11.28
N HIS A 9 9.44 30.43 -10.07
CA HIS A 9 8.43 31.16 -9.31
C HIS A 9 8.31 30.47 -7.94
N ILE A 10 8.83 31.15 -6.90
CA ILE A 10 8.77 30.68 -5.52
C ILE A 10 7.33 30.79 -5.04
N LEU A 11 6.65 29.65 -4.99
CA LEU A 11 5.62 29.35 -4.00
C LEU A 11 6.04 28.01 -3.37
N ASP A 12 6.61 28.08 -2.17
CA ASP A 12 6.90 26.92 -1.32
C ASP A 12 5.58 26.24 -0.96
N PHE A 13 5.14 25.29 -1.78
CA PHE A 13 4.07 24.36 -1.45
C PHE A 13 4.69 23.03 -1.00
N PRO A 14 4.64 22.69 0.30
CA PRO A 14 5.18 21.42 0.81
C PRO A 14 4.40 20.17 0.33
N SER A 15 3.39 20.35 -0.52
CA SER A 15 2.49 19.30 -1.00
C SER A 15 2.97 18.58 -2.27
N CYS A 16 3.83 19.19 -3.09
CA CYS A 16 4.13 18.66 -4.44
C CYS A 16 5.08 17.43 -4.44
N HIS A 17 5.78 17.15 -3.34
CA HIS A 17 6.76 16.05 -3.26
C HIS A 17 6.25 14.80 -2.51
N ARG A 18 4.94 14.69 -2.23
CA ARG A 18 4.38 13.62 -1.39
C ARG A 18 3.76 12.45 -2.16
N ILE A 19 3.63 12.54 -3.48
CA ILE A 19 3.12 11.46 -4.34
C ILE A 19 4.00 11.39 -5.59
N ALA A 20 4.42 10.19 -6.00
CA ALA A 20 5.08 9.96 -7.27
C ALA A 20 4.09 10.24 -8.42
N MET A 21 4.54 10.90 -9.49
CA MET A 21 3.67 11.41 -10.57
C MET A 21 2.85 10.35 -11.36
N ASN A 22 2.93 9.07 -11.02
CA ASN A 22 2.40 7.96 -11.82
C ASN A 22 1.66 6.88 -11.02
N VAL A 23 1.14 7.20 -9.83
CA VAL A 23 0.28 6.26 -9.08
C VAL A 23 -1.07 6.12 -9.79
N PRO A 24 -1.50 4.91 -10.19
CA PRO A 24 -2.79 4.72 -10.83
C PRO A 24 -3.94 4.94 -9.84
N THR A 25 -5.15 5.21 -10.33
CA THR A 25 -6.35 5.31 -9.48
C THR A 25 -6.92 3.95 -9.12
N VAL A 26 -6.58 2.90 -9.88
CA VAL A 26 -7.09 1.53 -9.71
C VAL A 26 -5.93 0.54 -9.71
N GLN A 27 -6.05 -0.52 -8.91
CA GLN A 27 -5.09 -1.62 -8.81
C GLN A 27 -5.79 -2.98 -8.73
N LYS A 28 -5.03 -4.05 -8.96
CA LYS A 28 -5.52 -5.42 -8.72
C LYS A 28 -5.26 -5.82 -7.27
N ALA A 29 -6.20 -6.54 -6.67
CA ALA A 29 -6.04 -7.11 -5.34
C ALA A 29 -6.58 -8.54 -5.27
N LEU A 30 -6.02 -9.33 -4.36
CA LEU A 30 -6.51 -10.67 -4.04
C LEU A 30 -7.58 -10.57 -2.96
N HIS A 31 -8.83 -10.69 -3.36
CA HIS A 31 -9.99 -10.65 -2.47
C HIS A 31 -10.33 -12.04 -1.95
N LEU A 32 -10.57 -12.12 -0.63
CA LEU A 32 -11.30 -13.21 -0.01
C LEU A 32 -12.70 -12.70 0.32
N THR A 33 -13.73 -13.26 -0.32
CA THR A 33 -15.12 -12.76 -0.24
C THR A 33 -15.92 -13.36 0.90
N ALA A 34 -15.50 -14.51 1.42
CA ALA A 34 -16.10 -15.16 2.56
C ALA A 34 -15.10 -16.10 3.25
N ARG A 35 -15.40 -16.49 4.49
CA ARG A 35 -14.58 -17.48 5.22
C ARG A 35 -14.48 -18.78 4.44
N ALA A 36 -13.25 -19.28 4.28
CA ALA A 36 -12.93 -20.44 3.44
C ALA A 36 -13.36 -20.34 1.96
N GLY A 37 -13.96 -19.22 1.52
CA GLY A 37 -14.39 -18.96 0.15
C GLY A 37 -13.21 -18.80 -0.81
N PRO A 38 -13.44 -18.79 -2.14
CA PRO A 38 -12.37 -18.68 -3.12
C PRO A 38 -11.65 -17.33 -3.03
N TYR A 39 -10.42 -17.29 -3.55
CA TYR A 39 -9.77 -16.03 -3.85
C TYR A 39 -10.21 -15.54 -5.23
N GLU A 40 -10.40 -14.23 -5.33
CA GLU A 40 -10.73 -13.55 -6.58
C GLU A 40 -9.76 -12.40 -6.81
N VAL A 41 -9.28 -12.27 -8.05
CA VAL A 41 -8.50 -11.10 -8.45
C VAL A 41 -9.46 -10.04 -8.95
N VAL A 42 -9.57 -8.95 -8.21
CA VAL A 42 -10.50 -7.85 -8.50
C VAL A 42 -9.73 -6.56 -8.75
N ASN A 43 -10.35 -5.62 -9.46
CA ASN A 43 -9.87 -4.24 -9.53
C ASN A 43 -10.49 -3.43 -8.38
N ILE A 44 -9.67 -2.70 -7.65
CA ILE A 44 -10.07 -1.82 -6.55
C ILE A 44 -9.44 -0.45 -6.71
N GLU A 45 -9.98 0.57 -6.06
CA GLU A 45 -9.32 1.86 -5.97
C GLU A 45 -8.01 1.73 -5.18
N VAL A 46 -7.00 2.51 -5.58
CA VAL A 46 -5.79 2.68 -4.76
C VAL A 46 -6.20 3.45 -3.50
N PRO A 47 -5.84 2.97 -2.29
CA PRO A 47 -6.26 3.58 -1.06
C PRO A 47 -5.69 5.00 -0.92
N LYS A 48 -6.51 5.89 -0.34
CA LYS A 48 -6.04 7.20 0.10
C LYS A 48 -5.20 7.02 1.36
N LEU A 49 -4.15 7.83 1.49
CA LEU A 49 -3.29 7.82 2.66
C LEU A 49 -3.84 8.73 3.74
N ASP A 50 -3.86 8.22 4.96
CA ASP A 50 -4.03 9.02 6.16
C ASP A 50 -2.67 9.57 6.65
N ALA A 51 -2.72 10.44 7.67
CA ALA A 51 -1.52 10.98 8.30
C ALA A 51 -0.69 9.85 8.94
N GLY A 52 0.63 9.87 8.72
CA GLY A 52 1.56 8.86 9.22
C GLY A 52 1.68 7.60 8.36
N GLU A 53 0.88 7.47 7.29
CA GLU A 53 0.91 6.29 6.41
C GLU A 53 1.84 6.46 5.20
N VAL A 54 2.21 5.34 4.57
CA VAL A 54 2.93 5.33 3.29
C VAL A 54 2.20 4.43 2.30
N LEU A 55 2.21 4.81 1.03
CA LEU A 55 1.69 3.97 -0.05
C LEU A 55 2.86 3.26 -0.69
N ILE A 56 2.77 1.93 -0.75
CA ILE A 56 3.81 1.08 -1.32
C ILE A 56 3.28 0.47 -2.61
N ARG A 57 4.03 0.62 -3.72
CA ARG A 57 3.82 -0.21 -4.90
C ARG A 57 4.47 -1.55 -4.63
N ILE A 58 3.64 -2.57 -4.41
CA ILE A 58 4.09 -3.94 -4.18
C ILE A 58 4.76 -4.47 -5.46
N GLU A 59 5.99 -4.94 -5.33
CA GLU A 59 6.75 -5.62 -6.40
C GLU A 59 6.68 -7.15 -6.21
N ALA A 60 6.63 -7.61 -4.96
CA ALA A 60 6.49 -9.01 -4.61
C ALA A 60 5.74 -9.20 -3.28
N THR A 61 5.06 -10.33 -3.15
CA THR A 61 4.42 -10.83 -1.91
C THR A 61 4.45 -12.35 -1.94
N ALA A 62 4.49 -13.00 -0.79
CA ALA A 62 4.58 -14.46 -0.70
C ALA A 62 3.28 -15.07 -0.17
N LEU A 63 3.04 -16.33 -0.54
CA LEU A 63 2.04 -17.16 0.12
C LEU A 63 2.71 -17.89 1.28
N ASN A 64 2.18 -17.67 2.48
CA ASN A 64 2.73 -18.17 3.71
C ASN A 64 1.76 -19.15 4.39
N PRO A 65 2.24 -19.99 5.34
CA PRO A 65 1.37 -20.86 6.10
C PRO A 65 0.27 -20.12 6.88
N GLY A 66 0.49 -18.87 7.27
CA GLY A 66 -0.53 -18.09 7.98
C GLY A 66 -1.74 -17.75 7.09
N ASP A 67 -1.57 -17.56 5.77
CA ASP A 67 -2.66 -17.17 4.89
C ASP A 67 -3.77 -18.23 4.86
N TRP A 68 -3.38 -19.50 4.68
CA TRP A 68 -4.32 -20.61 4.71
C TRP A 68 -4.84 -20.89 6.13
N LYS A 69 -4.01 -20.72 7.17
CA LYS A 69 -4.43 -20.91 8.57
C LYS A 69 -5.54 -19.93 8.95
N VAL A 70 -5.37 -18.65 8.63
CA VAL A 70 -6.38 -17.61 8.87
C VAL A 70 -7.68 -17.92 8.12
N ARG A 71 -7.58 -18.46 6.91
CA ARG A 71 -8.74 -18.78 6.07
C ARG A 71 -9.53 -20.00 6.56
N PHE A 72 -8.87 -21.03 7.07
CA PHE A 72 -9.50 -22.34 7.32
C PHE A 72 -9.60 -22.75 8.80
N LEU A 73 -8.71 -22.28 9.67
CA LEU A 73 -8.63 -22.79 11.04
C LEU A 73 -9.42 -21.90 12.03
N PRO A 74 -10.35 -22.48 12.82
CA PRO A 74 -11.20 -21.72 13.75
C PRO A 74 -10.45 -20.86 14.76
N GLN A 75 -9.32 -21.32 15.28
CA GLN A 75 -8.51 -20.59 16.26
C GLN A 75 -7.91 -19.28 15.70
N PHE A 76 -7.84 -19.13 14.37
CA PHE A 76 -7.36 -17.91 13.71
C PHE A 76 -8.48 -17.09 13.06
N ALA A 77 -9.74 -17.53 13.18
CA ALA A 77 -10.87 -16.87 12.51
C ALA A 77 -11.09 -15.42 12.97
N GLY A 78 -10.68 -15.07 14.19
CA GLY A 78 -10.77 -13.70 14.71
C GLY A 78 -9.79 -12.70 14.08
N LEU A 79 -8.83 -13.15 13.27
CA LEU A 79 -7.90 -12.26 12.56
C LEU A 79 -8.55 -11.57 11.36
N ILE A 80 -9.61 -12.15 10.78
CA ILE A 80 -10.46 -11.48 9.79
C ILE A 80 -11.74 -11.05 10.48
N LYS A 81 -11.94 -9.75 10.62
CA LYS A 81 -13.13 -9.17 11.27
C LYS A 81 -14.32 -9.09 10.33
N GLU A 82 -14.07 -8.82 9.06
CA GLU A 82 -15.09 -8.58 8.06
C GLU A 82 -14.64 -9.09 6.69
N TYR A 83 -15.62 -9.39 5.85
CA TYR A 83 -15.46 -9.76 4.45
C TYR A 83 -16.23 -8.76 3.58
N PRO A 84 -15.76 -8.46 2.36
CA PRO A 84 -14.54 -8.97 1.72
C PRO A 84 -13.27 -8.39 2.37
N VAL A 85 -12.15 -9.11 2.25
CA VAL A 85 -10.84 -8.66 2.75
C VAL A 85 -9.76 -8.87 1.70
N ILE A 86 -8.82 -7.92 1.61
CA ILE A 86 -7.57 -8.08 0.86
C ILE A 86 -6.59 -8.82 1.77
N GLN A 87 -6.23 -10.05 1.40
CA GLN A 87 -5.40 -10.89 2.25
C GLN A 87 -3.94 -10.91 1.77
N GLY A 88 -3.03 -10.81 2.73
CA GLY A 88 -1.59 -10.98 2.58
C GLY A 88 -0.90 -10.67 3.91
N MET A 89 0.22 -11.34 4.21
CA MET A 89 0.95 -11.14 5.47
C MET A 89 2.30 -10.46 5.28
N ASP A 90 2.90 -10.59 4.12
CA ASP A 90 4.17 -9.96 3.78
C ASP A 90 4.11 -9.33 2.38
N ALA A 91 4.97 -8.36 2.17
CA ALA A 91 5.19 -7.77 0.87
C ALA A 91 6.55 -7.07 0.86
N ALA A 92 7.10 -6.89 -0.34
CA ALA A 92 8.24 -6.04 -0.61
C ALA A 92 7.92 -5.13 -1.79
N GLY A 93 8.35 -3.88 -1.70
CA GLY A 93 8.02 -2.90 -2.72
C GLY A 93 8.77 -1.58 -2.58
N VAL A 94 8.20 -0.56 -3.19
CA VAL A 94 8.76 0.79 -3.22
C VAL A 94 7.72 1.79 -2.73
N ILE A 95 8.12 2.70 -1.84
CA ILE A 95 7.25 3.78 -1.41
C ILE A 95 6.98 4.73 -2.58
N VAL A 96 5.71 4.93 -2.92
CA VAL A 96 5.26 5.80 -4.02
C VAL A 96 4.49 7.03 -3.53
N ALA A 97 4.02 7.06 -2.28
CA ALA A 97 3.46 8.26 -1.66
C ALA A 97 3.62 8.24 -0.13
N LEU A 98 3.57 9.43 0.46
CA LEU A 98 3.71 9.66 1.90
C LEU A 98 2.52 10.48 2.42
N GLY A 99 1.90 10.00 3.49
CA GLY A 99 0.92 10.75 4.26
C GLY A 99 1.57 11.91 5.01
N ASP A 100 0.72 12.79 5.55
CA ASP A 100 1.20 13.92 6.34
C ASP A 100 1.94 13.45 7.59
N GLY A 101 3.00 14.19 7.97
CA GLY A 101 3.80 13.88 9.15
C GLY A 101 4.81 12.71 9.02
N VAL A 102 4.86 11.99 7.91
CA VAL A 102 5.90 10.98 7.69
C VAL A 102 7.25 11.65 7.44
N ILE A 103 8.23 11.37 8.31
CA ILE A 103 9.58 11.97 8.27
C ILE A 103 10.73 10.97 8.15
N LYS A 104 10.50 9.69 8.46
CA LYS A 104 11.55 8.64 8.47
C LYS A 104 11.72 7.93 7.12
N HIS A 105 10.80 8.15 6.19
CA HIS A 105 10.75 7.50 4.89
C HIS A 105 10.67 8.54 3.78
N ARG A 106 11.09 8.14 2.58
CA ARG A 106 11.04 8.95 1.37
C ARG A 106 10.46 8.14 0.22
N ILE A 107 9.86 8.83 -0.75
CA ILE A 107 9.44 8.22 -2.01
C ILE A 107 10.68 7.61 -2.69
N GLY A 108 10.55 6.37 -3.16
CA GLY A 108 11.63 5.59 -3.76
C GLY A 108 12.36 4.66 -2.77
N ASP A 109 12.12 4.78 -1.47
CA ASP A 109 12.67 3.83 -0.50
C ASP A 109 12.09 2.43 -0.74
N LYS A 110 12.95 1.41 -0.61
CA LYS A 110 12.56 -0.01 -0.67
C LYS A 110 12.21 -0.49 0.74
N VAL A 111 11.07 -1.15 0.86
CA VAL A 111 10.51 -1.66 2.12
C VAL A 111 9.96 -3.06 1.95
#